data_AF-A0A2E3C783-F1
#
_entry.id   AF-A0A2E3C783-F1
#
_cell.length_a   1.000
_cell.length_b   1.000
_cell.length_c   1.000
_cell.angle_alpha   90.00
_cell.angle_beta   90.00
_cell.angle_gamma   90.00
#
_symmetry.space_group_name_H-M   'P 1'
#
loop_
_entity.id
_entity.type
_entity.pdbx_description
1 polymer ?
#
loop_
_entity_poly.entity_id
_entity_poly.type
_entity_poly.pdbx_seq_one_letter_code
_entity_poly.pdbx_strand_id
1 'polypeptide(L)'
;MSKASRLVLAVFGCFLFFGVIYNVEFGLWAHHAEYNQKVDLIGLATFSCTEAEILAQLVTFGQSPCLHPLGNYALSDLLVGGLGATLAFIGLTSALNIRLSSRGQSRRRSWASMIAGSIIAVFGVLDIIGVSYPGGSGIEWKMIFGIPSIIVNILLIVIGVVLFRRGSSNHSQLLNQSPMNRVRYRGKMELEGTDMSVGQMRRILGLDILEDVFQLGSSDEFEEKVGRACHYCSGVGCSECGSTGSM
;
A
#
# COMPACT_ATOMS: atom_id res chain seq x y z
N MET A 1 7.92 -13.61 13.49
CA MET A 1 9.10 -12.79 13.85
C MET A 1 8.89 -12.13 15.22
N SER A 2 9.87 -12.27 16.11
CA SER A 2 9.90 -11.53 17.37
C SER A 2 9.96 -10.01 17.11
N LYS A 3 9.61 -9.17 18.09
CA LYS A 3 9.76 -7.70 17.97
C LYS A 3 11.22 -7.32 17.69
N ALA A 4 12.17 -8.02 18.33
CA ALA A 4 13.60 -7.86 18.11
C ALA A 4 14.00 -8.09 16.65
N SER A 5 13.52 -9.19 16.03
CA SER A 5 13.81 -9.50 14.62
C SER A 5 13.30 -8.42 13.65
N ARG A 6 12.17 -7.77 13.96
CA ARG A 6 11.62 -6.67 13.14
C ARG A 6 12.43 -5.38 13.25
N LEU A 7 12.93 -5.11 14.45
CA LEU A 7 13.78 -3.94 14.71
C LEU A 7 15.16 -4.11 14.08
N VAL A 8 15.75 -5.31 14.14
CA VAL A 8 17.00 -5.62 13.43
C VAL A 8 16.85 -5.41 11.93
N LEU A 9 15.73 -5.85 11.35
CA LEU A 9 15.45 -5.63 9.92
C LEU A 9 15.34 -4.15 9.58
N ALA A 10 14.70 -3.35 10.44
CA ALA A 10 14.56 -1.91 10.25
C ALA A 10 15.93 -1.20 10.29
N VAL A 11 16.74 -1.52 11.31
CA VAL A 11 18.08 -0.94 11.49
C VAL A 11 18.98 -1.31 10.32
N PHE A 12 18.95 -2.57 9.89
CA PHE A 12 19.72 -3.03 8.73
C PHE A 12 19.30 -2.32 7.43
N GLY A 13 17.99 -2.14 7.22
CA GLY A 13 17.49 -1.38 6.07
C GLY A 13 17.95 0.08 6.07
N CYS A 14 17.88 0.76 7.22
CA CYS A 14 18.38 2.12 7.37
C CYS A 14 19.90 2.18 7.13
N PHE A 15 20.66 1.22 7.66
CA PHE A 15 22.10 1.15 7.45
C PHE A 15 22.46 1.06 5.97
N LEU A 16 21.78 0.21 5.20
CA LEU A 16 22.01 0.11 3.75
C LEU A 16 21.65 1.41 3.02
N PHE A 17 20.50 2.01 3.34
CA PHE A 17 20.05 3.24 2.70
C PHE A 17 21.00 4.42 2.97
N PHE A 18 21.37 4.64 4.23
CA PHE A 18 22.32 5.70 4.59
C PHE A 18 23.74 5.39 4.10
N GLY A 19 24.14 4.11 4.05
CA GLY A 19 25.42 3.68 3.48
C GLY A 19 25.55 4.04 2.00
N VAL A 20 24.47 3.90 1.22
CA VAL A 20 24.45 4.35 -0.18
C VAL A 20 24.57 5.85 -0.30
N ILE A 21 23.80 6.62 0.47
CA ILE A 21 23.89 8.08 0.46
C ILE A 21 25.31 8.52 0.84
N TYR A 22 25.88 7.93 1.89
CA TYR A 22 27.23 8.23 2.31
C TYR A 22 28.27 7.93 1.22
N ASN A 23 28.17 6.76 0.57
CA ASN A 23 29.08 6.39 -0.51
C ASN A 23 28.97 7.34 -1.72
N VAL A 24 27.77 7.81 -2.08
CA VAL A 24 27.58 8.72 -3.22
C VAL A 24 28.06 10.13 -2.91
N GLU A 25 27.79 10.64 -1.71
CA GLU A 25 28.09 12.04 -1.33
C GLU A 25 29.52 12.24 -0.82
N PHE A 26 30.03 11.31 0.00
CA PHE A 26 31.34 11.42 0.64
C PHE A 26 32.40 10.51 0.04
N GLY A 27 31.99 9.43 -0.65
CA GLY A 27 32.89 8.41 -1.17
C GLY A 27 33.34 7.45 -0.08
N LEU A 28 33.31 6.15 -0.38
CA LEU A 28 33.76 5.11 0.55
C LEU A 28 35.26 4.77 0.36
N TRP A 29 35.85 5.22 -0.75
CA TRP A 29 37.26 5.03 -1.08
C TRP A 29 38.03 6.35 -1.03
N ALA A 30 39.11 6.36 -0.25
CA ALA A 30 40.03 7.48 -0.13
C ALA A 30 41.47 6.95 -0.23
N HIS A 31 42.05 6.96 -1.43
CA HIS A 31 43.44 6.53 -1.64
C HIS A 31 44.43 7.70 -1.49
N HIS A 32 43.99 8.92 -1.79
CA HIS A 32 44.76 10.15 -1.59
C HIS A 32 43.93 11.14 -0.80
N ALA A 33 44.57 11.91 0.08
CA ALA A 33 43.92 12.87 0.97
C ALA A 33 43.11 13.96 0.26
N GLU A 34 43.22 14.07 -1.06
CA GLU A 34 42.60 15.13 -1.87
C GLU A 34 41.39 14.66 -2.70
N TYR A 35 41.18 13.35 -2.88
CA TYR A 35 40.10 12.84 -3.72
C TYR A 35 39.44 11.59 -3.13
N ASN A 36 38.20 11.77 -2.68
CA ASN A 36 37.32 10.66 -2.37
C ASN A 36 36.60 10.21 -3.64
N GLN A 37 36.44 8.90 -3.79
CA GLN A 37 35.70 8.29 -4.89
C GLN A 37 34.64 7.35 -4.33
N LYS A 38 33.53 7.23 -5.06
CA LYS A 38 32.50 6.26 -4.68
C LYS A 38 32.91 4.87 -5.18
N VAL A 39 32.58 3.85 -4.40
CA VAL A 39 32.83 2.44 -4.72
C VAL A 39 31.53 1.80 -5.21
N ASP A 40 31.60 0.92 -6.21
CA ASP A 40 30.44 0.10 -6.57
C ASP A 40 30.09 -0.88 -5.43
N LEU A 41 28.96 -0.64 -4.77
CA LEU A 41 28.53 -1.45 -3.62
C LEU A 41 28.20 -2.90 -4.01
N ILE A 42 27.73 -3.14 -5.24
CA ILE A 42 27.41 -4.50 -5.70
C ILE A 42 28.71 -5.27 -5.88
N GLY A 43 29.69 -4.69 -6.58
CA GLY A 43 31.01 -5.29 -6.74
C GLY A 43 31.73 -5.53 -5.41
N LEU A 44 31.53 -4.66 -4.41
CA LEU A 44 32.05 -4.85 -3.06
C LEU A 44 31.37 -6.04 -2.35
N ALA A 45 30.05 -6.17 -2.49
CA ALA A 45 29.29 -7.28 -1.91
C ALA A 45 29.58 -8.64 -2.59
N THR A 46 29.92 -8.65 -3.88
CA THR A 46 30.31 -9.85 -4.62
C THR A 46 31.80 -10.18 -4.56
N PHE A 47 32.59 -9.43 -3.78
CA PHE A 47 34.04 -9.56 -3.68
C PHE A 47 34.79 -9.39 -5.02
N SER A 48 34.19 -8.69 -5.99
CA SER A 48 34.83 -8.39 -7.29
C SER A 48 35.46 -7.00 -7.33
N CYS A 49 35.25 -6.19 -6.29
CA CYS A 49 35.87 -4.88 -6.10
C CYS A 49 36.59 -4.86 -4.76
N THR A 50 37.64 -5.67 -4.62
CA THR A 50 38.51 -5.66 -3.44
C THR A 50 39.59 -4.60 -3.57
N GLU A 51 40.11 -4.11 -2.44
CA GLU A 51 41.21 -3.15 -2.42
C GLU A 51 42.42 -3.61 -3.25
N ALA A 52 42.82 -4.88 -3.14
CA ALA A 52 43.95 -5.42 -3.90
C ALA A 52 43.70 -5.37 -5.42
N GLU A 53 42.48 -5.65 -5.85
CA GLU A 53 42.08 -5.66 -7.26
C GLU A 53 41.98 -4.24 -7.83
N ILE A 54 41.41 -3.32 -7.04
CA ILE A 54 41.33 -1.89 -7.37
C ILE A 54 42.75 -1.32 -7.54
N LEU A 55 43.65 -1.60 -6.60
CA LEU A 55 45.04 -1.12 -6.67
C LEU A 55 45.79 -1.72 -7.86
N ALA A 56 45.64 -3.02 -8.11
CA ALA A 56 46.25 -3.67 -9.28
C ALA A 56 45.77 -3.03 -10.60
N GLN A 57 44.46 -2.77 -10.73
CA GLN A 57 43.89 -2.14 -11.91
C GLN A 57 44.32 -0.67 -12.05
N LEU A 58 44.39 0.07 -10.94
CA LEU A 58 44.82 1.46 -10.93
C LEU A 58 46.29 1.61 -11.36
N VAL A 59 47.16 0.69 -10.94
CA VAL A 59 48.58 0.68 -11.37
C VAL A 59 48.72 0.29 -12.84
N THR A 60 47.88 -0.63 -13.33
CA THR A 60 48.02 -1.17 -14.69
C THR A 60 47.37 -0.28 -15.76
N PHE A 61 46.19 0.27 -15.46
CA PHE A 61 45.34 0.99 -16.42
C PHE A 61 45.08 2.45 -16.04
N GLY A 62 45.50 2.89 -14.85
CA GLY A 62 45.25 4.25 -14.35
C GLY A 62 43.79 4.52 -13.95
N GLN A 63 42.89 3.56 -14.14
CA GLN A 63 41.46 3.63 -13.82
C GLN A 63 40.95 2.26 -13.39
N SER A 64 39.91 2.24 -12.55
CA SER A 64 39.20 1.01 -12.22
C SER A 64 37.70 1.18 -12.45
N PRO A 65 37.00 0.15 -12.97
CA PRO A 65 35.55 0.17 -13.18
C PRO A 65 34.77 0.14 -11.86
N CYS A 66 35.43 -0.19 -10.75
CA CYS A 66 34.84 -0.20 -9.40
C CYS A 66 34.72 1.20 -8.79
N LEU A 67 35.41 2.19 -9.35
CA LEU A 67 35.45 3.56 -8.85
C LEU A 67 34.70 4.51 -9.78
N HIS A 68 33.93 5.41 -9.18
CA HIS A 68 33.13 6.36 -9.91
C HIS A 68 33.20 7.75 -9.27
N PRO A 69 32.83 8.81 -10.02
CA PRO A 69 32.73 10.15 -9.47
C PRO A 69 31.58 10.28 -8.46
N LEU A 70 31.77 11.18 -7.51
CA LEU A 70 30.80 11.55 -6.48
C LEU A 70 29.55 12.20 -7.09
N GLY A 71 28.42 12.15 -6.36
CA GLY A 71 27.17 12.85 -6.72
C GLY A 71 26.37 12.24 -7.88
N ASN A 72 26.88 11.21 -8.56
CA ASN A 72 26.13 10.48 -9.56
C ASN A 72 25.50 9.23 -8.94
N TYR A 73 24.17 9.08 -9.02
CA TYR A 73 23.49 7.88 -8.55
C TYR A 73 23.47 6.84 -9.66
N ALA A 74 24.26 5.76 -9.52
CA ALA A 74 24.25 4.66 -10.47
C ALA A 74 23.04 3.73 -10.21
N LEU A 75 22.72 2.87 -11.18
CA LEU A 75 21.66 1.87 -11.02
C LEU A 75 21.92 0.96 -9.81
N SER A 76 23.18 0.59 -9.56
CA SER A 76 23.57 -0.20 -8.39
C SER A 76 23.24 0.50 -7.07
N ASP A 77 23.54 1.80 -6.97
CA ASP A 77 23.20 2.65 -5.81
C ASP A 77 21.67 2.69 -5.58
N LEU A 78 20.88 2.89 -6.64
CA LEU A 78 19.42 2.93 -6.56
C LEU A 78 18.81 1.59 -6.14
N LEU A 79 19.37 0.48 -6.62
CA LEU A 79 18.91 -0.86 -6.25
C LEU A 79 19.20 -1.17 -4.78
N VAL A 80 20.43 -0.94 -4.32
CA VAL A 80 20.82 -1.19 -2.92
C VAL A 80 20.08 -0.24 -1.98
N GLY A 81 19.99 1.05 -2.33
CA GLY A 81 19.27 2.06 -1.56
C GLY A 81 17.77 1.76 -1.51
N GLY A 82 17.16 1.37 -2.62
CA GLY A 82 15.76 0.97 -2.69
C GLY A 82 15.45 -0.27 -1.85
N LEU A 83 16.32 -1.28 -1.89
CA LEU A 83 16.22 -2.45 -1.01
C LEU A 83 16.36 -2.05 0.46
N GLY A 84 17.33 -1.20 0.80
CA GLY A 84 17.49 -0.65 2.15
C GLY A 84 16.23 0.07 2.65
N ALA A 85 15.68 0.97 1.84
CA ALA A 85 14.48 1.74 2.16
C ALA A 85 13.24 0.86 2.34
N THR A 86 13.05 -0.16 1.49
CA THR A 86 11.92 -1.10 1.63
C THR A 86 12.03 -1.95 2.89
N LEU A 87 13.22 -2.46 3.21
CA LEU A 87 13.48 -3.21 4.45
C LEU A 87 13.28 -2.33 5.69
N ALA A 88 13.77 -1.08 5.66
CA ALA A 88 13.56 -0.10 6.72
C ALA A 88 12.06 0.15 6.93
N PHE A 89 11.32 0.40 5.85
CA PHE A 89 9.88 0.66 5.90
C PHE A 89 9.09 -0.53 6.46
N ILE A 90 9.36 -1.76 5.98
CA ILE A 90 8.71 -2.98 6.47
C ILE A 90 9.05 -3.22 7.94
N GLY A 91 10.33 -3.09 8.32
CA GLY A 91 10.78 -3.27 9.70
C GLY A 91 10.14 -2.26 10.64
N LEU A 92 10.13 -0.97 10.28
CA LEU A 92 9.62 0.12 11.11
C LEU A 92 8.10 0.07 11.26
N THR A 93 7.36 -0.12 10.17
CA THR A 93 5.89 -0.27 10.21
C THR A 93 5.47 -1.49 11.05
N SER A 94 6.24 -2.57 10.96
CA SER A 94 5.99 -3.80 11.72
C SER A 94 6.41 -3.71 13.19
N ALA A 95 7.46 -2.94 13.52
CA ALA A 95 7.95 -2.73 14.88
C ALA A 95 7.08 -1.74 15.67
N LEU A 96 6.68 -0.65 15.02
CA LEU A 96 5.83 0.39 15.62
C LEU A 96 4.35 -0.01 15.71
N ASN A 97 3.99 -1.24 15.29
CA ASN A 97 2.61 -1.69 15.19
C ASN A 97 1.71 -0.64 14.54
N ILE A 98 2.24 0.07 13.52
CA ILE A 98 1.44 0.98 12.71
C ILE A 98 0.54 0.08 11.88
N ARG A 99 -0.55 -0.35 12.50
CA ARG A 99 -1.66 -1.03 11.87
C ARG A 99 -2.31 0.04 11.02
N LEU A 100 -1.81 0.23 9.80
CA LEU A 100 -2.66 0.74 8.75
C LEU A 100 -3.93 -0.11 8.80
N SER A 101 -5.08 0.52 9.05
CA SER A 101 -6.37 -0.16 9.15
C SER A 101 -6.45 -1.27 8.11
N SER A 102 -6.76 -2.50 8.50
CA SER A 102 -6.72 -3.67 7.61
C SER A 102 -7.60 -3.47 6.35
N ARG A 103 -8.67 -2.67 6.48
CA ARG A 103 -9.50 -2.18 5.37
C ARG A 103 -8.78 -1.16 4.48
N GLY A 104 -8.05 -0.23 5.07
CA GLY A 104 -7.22 0.74 4.33
C GLY A 104 -6.05 0.08 3.60
N GLN A 105 -5.39 -0.90 4.22
CA GLN A 105 -4.27 -1.63 3.64
C GLN A 105 -4.72 -2.57 2.52
N SER A 106 -5.83 -3.30 2.69
CA SER A 106 -6.41 -4.13 1.62
C SER A 106 -6.90 -3.29 0.44
N ARG A 107 -7.53 -2.14 0.71
CA ARG A 107 -7.94 -1.18 -0.33
C ARG A 107 -6.72 -0.65 -1.09
N ARG A 108 -5.69 -0.16 -0.40
CA ARG A 108 -4.44 0.31 -1.03
C ARG A 108 -3.75 -0.79 -1.83
N ARG A 109 -3.71 -2.02 -1.33
CA ARG A 109 -3.10 -3.16 -2.03
C ARG A 109 -3.89 -3.59 -3.28
N SER A 110 -5.22 -3.57 -3.21
CA SER A 110 -6.08 -3.84 -4.38
C SER A 110 -5.91 -2.74 -5.45
N TRP A 111 -5.84 -1.48 -5.04
CA TRP A 111 -5.64 -0.36 -5.96
C TRP A 111 -4.23 -0.34 -6.55
N ALA A 112 -3.21 -0.59 -5.74
CA ALA A 112 -1.82 -0.70 -6.21
C ALA A 112 -1.64 -1.85 -7.21
N SER A 113 -2.29 -3.00 -7.00
CA SER A 113 -2.25 -4.11 -7.97
C SER A 113 -2.99 -3.79 -9.27
N MET A 114 -4.07 -3.00 -9.22
CA MET A 114 -4.72 -2.48 -10.44
C MET A 114 -3.78 -1.55 -11.21
N ILE A 115 -3.18 -0.56 -10.55
CA ILE A 115 -2.29 0.40 -11.20
C ILE A 115 -1.04 -0.28 -11.75
N ALA A 116 -0.38 -1.10 -10.95
CA ALA A 116 0.81 -1.82 -11.37
C ALA A 116 0.50 -2.77 -12.54
N GLY A 117 -0.62 -3.50 -12.49
CA GLY A 117 -1.05 -4.35 -13.60
C GLY A 117 -1.31 -3.56 -14.88
N SER A 118 -1.94 -2.39 -14.78
CA SER A 118 -2.18 -1.49 -15.91
C SER A 118 -0.88 -0.98 -16.53
N ILE A 119 0.05 -0.48 -15.70
CA ILE A 119 1.35 0.02 -16.16
C ILE A 119 2.13 -1.07 -16.89
N ILE A 120 2.20 -2.28 -16.33
CA ILE A 120 2.92 -3.40 -16.94
C ILE A 120 2.28 -3.80 -18.28
N ALA A 121 0.95 -3.87 -18.36
CA ALA A 121 0.26 -4.21 -19.59
C ALA A 121 0.47 -3.15 -20.69
N VAL A 122 0.35 -1.87 -20.34
CA VAL A 122 0.59 -0.75 -21.27
C VAL A 122 2.04 -0.74 -21.72
N PHE A 123 3.00 -0.96 -20.82
CA PHE A 123 4.41 -1.04 -21.18
C PHE A 123 4.69 -2.16 -22.19
N GLY A 124 4.14 -3.36 -21.98
CA GLY A 124 4.28 -4.46 -22.94
C GLY A 124 3.69 -4.13 -24.32
N VAL A 125 2.60 -3.36 -24.40
CA VAL A 125 2.03 -2.89 -25.67
C VAL A 125 2.92 -1.82 -26.32
N LEU A 126 3.39 -0.84 -25.55
CA LEU A 126 4.27 0.23 -26.05
C LEU A 126 5.61 -0.31 -26.57
N ASP A 127 6.12 -1.38 -25.97
CA ASP A 127 7.34 -2.05 -26.42
C ASP A 127 7.14 -2.75 -27.76
N ILE A 128 5.98 -3.37 -27.99
CA ILE A 128 5.63 -3.97 -29.29
C ILE A 128 5.52 -2.90 -30.38
N ILE A 129 4.98 -1.72 -30.05
CA ILE A 129 4.86 -0.60 -30.99
C ILE A 129 6.22 0.07 -31.25
N GLY A 130 7.25 -0.24 -30.46
CA GLY A 130 8.60 0.31 -30.63
C GLY A 130 8.77 1.70 -30.04
N VAL A 131 7.86 2.15 -29.16
CA VAL A 131 7.92 3.46 -28.50
C VAL A 131 8.92 3.46 -27.34
N SER A 132 9.23 2.29 -26.77
CA SER A 132 10.04 2.13 -25.56
C SER A 132 11.53 2.44 -25.75
N TYR A 133 12.04 2.52 -26.98
CA TYR A 133 13.46 2.74 -27.25
C TYR A 133 13.67 3.82 -28.33
N PRO A 134 14.64 4.74 -28.15
CA PRO A 134 14.99 5.74 -29.15
C PRO A 134 15.61 5.06 -30.37
N GLY A 135 14.77 4.77 -31.37
CA GLY A 135 15.15 4.02 -32.56
C GLY A 135 14.01 3.22 -33.20
N GLY A 136 12.85 3.13 -32.53
CA GLY A 136 11.64 2.49 -33.09
C GLY A 136 11.67 0.96 -33.08
N SER A 137 12.80 0.35 -32.73
CA SER A 137 12.92 -1.06 -32.41
C SER A 137 12.66 -1.22 -30.91
N GLY A 138 11.61 -1.93 -30.50
CA GLY A 138 11.36 -2.25 -29.09
C GLY A 138 12.57 -2.89 -28.40
N ILE A 139 12.52 -3.06 -27.09
CA ILE A 139 13.66 -3.56 -26.31
C ILE A 139 14.13 -4.93 -26.85
N GLU A 140 15.45 -5.06 -27.07
CA GLU A 140 16.07 -6.32 -27.51
C GLU A 140 16.22 -7.31 -26.34
N TRP A 141 15.09 -7.85 -25.87
CA TRP A 141 15.04 -8.85 -24.81
C TRP A 141 15.88 -10.10 -25.10
N LYS A 142 16.16 -10.38 -26.38
CA LYS A 142 17.03 -11.48 -26.82
C LYS A 142 18.46 -11.32 -26.32
N MET A 143 18.99 -10.09 -26.26
CA MET A 143 20.35 -9.83 -25.77
C MET A 143 20.45 -10.01 -24.25
N ILE A 144 19.36 -9.71 -23.53
CA ILE A 144 19.32 -9.72 -22.07
C ILE A 144 19.05 -11.13 -21.53
N PHE A 145 18.02 -11.81 -22.03
CA PHE A 145 17.53 -13.09 -21.50
C PHE A 145 17.69 -14.27 -22.47
N GLY A 146 18.16 -14.04 -23.70
CA GLY A 146 18.22 -15.08 -24.75
C GLY A 146 16.85 -15.43 -25.34
N ILE A 147 15.79 -14.71 -24.98
CA ILE A 147 14.40 -15.00 -25.36
C ILE A 147 13.91 -13.96 -26.39
N PRO A 148 13.18 -14.36 -27.45
CA PRO A 148 12.57 -13.41 -28.40
C PRO A 148 11.70 -12.34 -27.72
N SER A 149 11.85 -11.08 -28.16
CA SER A 149 11.13 -9.92 -27.60
C SER A 149 9.60 -10.07 -27.60
N ILE A 150 9.02 -10.69 -28.63
CA ILE A 150 7.58 -10.98 -28.70
C ILE A 150 7.09 -11.82 -27.51
N ILE A 151 7.85 -12.84 -27.10
CA ILE A 151 7.44 -13.75 -26.03
C ILE A 151 7.43 -13.02 -24.70
N VAL A 152 8.47 -12.22 -24.43
CA VAL A 152 8.59 -11.42 -23.21
C VAL A 152 7.47 -10.39 -23.12
N ASN A 153 7.17 -9.70 -24.23
CA ASN A 153 6.10 -8.69 -24.26
C ASN A 153 4.71 -9.29 -24.05
N ILE A 154 4.40 -10.44 -24.67
CA ILE A 154 3.14 -11.15 -24.43
C ILE A 154 3.03 -11.56 -22.95
N LEU A 155 4.12 -12.06 -22.36
CA LEU A 155 4.14 -12.46 -20.97
C LEU A 155 3.93 -11.28 -20.03
N LEU A 156 4.55 -10.12 -20.30
CA LEU A 156 4.31 -8.87 -19.56
C LEU A 156 2.83 -8.46 -19.64
N ILE A 157 2.23 -8.50 -20.83
CA ILE A 157 0.80 -8.16 -21.02
C ILE A 157 -0.09 -9.11 -20.22
N VAL A 158 0.14 -10.43 -20.30
CA VAL A 158 -0.65 -11.43 -19.57
C VAL A 158 -0.54 -11.21 -18.05
N ILE A 159 0.68 -11.03 -17.53
CA ILE A 159 0.90 -10.75 -16.10
C ILE A 159 0.19 -9.46 -15.69
N GLY A 160 0.32 -8.40 -16.49
CA GLY A 160 -0.34 -7.12 -16.24
C GLY A 160 -1.87 -7.25 -16.15
N VAL A 161 -2.49 -7.95 -17.10
CA VAL A 161 -3.94 -8.19 -17.13
C VAL A 161 -4.40 -9.04 -15.94
N VAL A 162 -3.65 -10.09 -15.57
CA VAL A 162 -3.98 -10.94 -14.41
C VAL A 162 -3.90 -10.15 -13.11
N LEU A 163 -2.86 -9.34 -12.93
CA LEU A 163 -2.71 -8.46 -11.77
C LEU A 163 -3.84 -7.42 -11.70
N PHE A 164 -4.19 -6.81 -12.84
CA PHE A 164 -5.29 -5.86 -12.91
C PHE A 164 -6.62 -6.50 -12.51
N ARG A 165 -6.94 -7.68 -13.06
CA ARG A 165 -8.18 -8.42 -12.74
C ARG A 165 -8.24 -8.80 -11.26
N ARG A 166 -7.14 -9.30 -10.70
CA ARG A 166 -7.06 -9.67 -9.28
C ARG A 166 -7.20 -8.46 -8.36
N GLY A 167 -6.60 -7.32 -8.73
CA GLY A 167 -6.77 -6.06 -8.01
C GLY A 167 -8.22 -5.57 -8.08
N SER A 168 -8.81 -5.59 -9.26
CA SER A 168 -10.20 -5.16 -9.53
C SER A 168 -11.23 -5.99 -8.77
N SER A 169 -11.12 -7.32 -8.78
CA SER A 169 -12.02 -8.22 -8.05
C SER A 169 -11.98 -7.99 -6.54
N ASN A 170 -10.77 -7.75 -6.00
CA ASN A 170 -10.60 -7.48 -4.58
C ASN A 170 -11.15 -6.09 -4.21
N HIS A 171 -10.96 -5.09 -5.08
CA HIS A 171 -11.49 -3.74 -4.85
C HIS A 171 -13.02 -3.70 -4.92
N SER A 172 -13.64 -4.44 -5.85
CA SER A 172 -15.10 -4.52 -5.96
C SER A 172 -15.75 -5.23 -4.75
N GLN A 173 -15.12 -6.29 -4.24
CA GLN A 173 -15.57 -6.95 -3.00
C GLN A 173 -15.52 -5.99 -1.80
N LEU A 174 -14.49 -5.15 -1.69
CA LEU A 174 -14.38 -4.17 -0.61
C LEU A 174 -15.46 -3.07 -0.71
N LEU A 175 -15.80 -2.61 -1.92
CA LEU A 175 -16.90 -1.67 -2.13
C LEU A 175 -18.26 -2.30 -1.83
N ASN A 176 -18.47 -3.56 -2.19
CA ASN A 176 -19.73 -4.27 -1.92
C ASN A 176 -19.94 -4.61 -0.44
N GLN A 177 -18.86 -4.69 0.35
CA GLN A 177 -18.91 -4.87 1.81
C GLN A 177 -19.12 -3.56 2.60
N SER A 178 -19.35 -2.43 1.90
CA SER A 178 -19.69 -1.15 2.51
C SER A 178 -20.95 -1.26 3.40
N PRO A 179 -21.05 -0.47 4.49
CA PRO A 179 -22.08 -0.63 5.52
C PRO A 179 -23.53 -0.51 5.04
N MET A 180 -23.76 -0.02 3.82
CA MET A 180 -25.07 0.01 3.16
C MET A 180 -25.66 -1.40 2.96
N ASN A 181 -24.81 -2.43 2.76
CA ASN A 181 -25.24 -3.83 2.66
C ASN A 181 -25.41 -4.54 4.01
N ARG A 182 -25.21 -3.83 5.14
CA ARG A 182 -25.54 -4.34 6.49
C ARG A 182 -26.99 -4.08 6.89
N VAL A 183 -27.79 -3.44 6.05
CA VAL A 183 -29.25 -3.60 6.11
C VAL A 183 -29.56 -4.98 5.55
N ARG A 184 -29.26 -6.02 6.34
CA ARG A 184 -29.91 -7.32 6.14
C ARG A 184 -31.38 -7.03 6.34
N TYR A 185 -32.13 -6.97 5.24
CA TYR A 185 -33.57 -7.15 5.28
C TYR A 185 -33.77 -8.49 5.99
N ARG A 186 -34.11 -8.44 7.29
CA ARG A 186 -34.43 -9.61 8.07
C ARG A 186 -35.67 -10.15 7.38
N GLY A 187 -35.52 -11.26 6.65
CA GLY A 187 -36.53 -11.77 5.73
C GLY A 187 -37.89 -11.93 6.42
N LYS A 188 -38.95 -12.06 5.59
CA LYS A 188 -40.33 -12.34 6.02
C LYS A 188 -40.33 -13.28 7.24
N MET A 189 -40.58 -12.71 8.41
CA MET A 189 -40.94 -13.47 9.59
C MET A 189 -42.42 -13.75 9.45
N GLU A 190 -42.79 -15.02 9.29
CA GLU A 190 -44.17 -15.45 9.44
C GLU A 190 -44.58 -15.14 10.87
N LEU A 191 -45.57 -14.26 11.00
CA LEU A 191 -46.11 -13.83 12.28
C LEU A 191 -47.19 -14.79 12.72
N GLU A 192 -46.95 -15.47 13.83
CA GLU A 192 -47.98 -16.20 14.57
C GLU A 192 -48.16 -15.49 15.91
N GLY A 193 -49.18 -14.63 16.01
CA GLY A 193 -49.51 -13.95 17.26
C GLY A 193 -50.24 -12.62 17.06
N THR A 194 -51.47 -12.54 17.55
CA THR A 194 -52.39 -11.39 17.46
C THR A 194 -52.04 -10.21 18.37
N ASP A 195 -50.99 -10.30 19.20
CA ASP A 195 -50.69 -9.32 20.24
C ASP A 195 -49.27 -8.75 20.09
N MET A 196 -49.04 -7.99 19.01
CA MET A 196 -47.81 -7.20 18.86
C MET A 196 -48.10 -5.71 19.08
N SER A 197 -47.30 -5.06 19.93
CA SER A 197 -47.37 -3.61 20.09
C SER A 197 -46.85 -2.91 18.83
N VAL A 198 -47.41 -1.73 18.54
CA VAL A 198 -47.01 -0.90 17.38
C VAL A 198 -45.49 -0.63 17.40
N GLY A 199 -44.91 -0.49 18.59
CA GLY A 199 -43.48 -0.33 18.80
C GLY A 199 -42.64 -1.53 18.33
N GLN A 200 -43.10 -2.74 18.62
CA GLN A 200 -42.42 -3.97 18.22
C GLN A 200 -42.50 -4.16 16.70
N MET A 201 -43.64 -3.82 16.09
CA MET A 201 -43.81 -3.82 14.64
C MET A 201 -42.84 -2.85 13.94
N ARG A 202 -42.69 -1.64 14.50
CA ARG A 202 -41.80 -0.59 13.98
C ARG A 202 -40.33 -1.00 14.03
N ARG A 203 -39.90 -1.56 15.16
CA ARG A 203 -38.54 -2.07 15.36
C ARG A 203 -38.22 -3.24 14.45
N ILE A 204 -39.18 -4.14 14.21
CA ILE A 204 -39.02 -5.29 13.31
C ILE A 204 -38.90 -4.83 11.85
N LEU A 205 -39.66 -3.82 11.44
CA LEU A 205 -39.59 -3.21 10.11
C LEU A 205 -38.33 -2.35 9.91
N GLY A 206 -37.51 -2.17 10.95
CA GLY A 206 -36.26 -1.42 10.88
C GLY A 206 -36.44 0.07 10.65
N LEU A 207 -37.63 0.61 10.94
CA LEU A 207 -37.98 2.01 10.72
C LEU A 207 -37.28 2.96 11.70
N ASP A 208 -36.87 2.46 12.87
CA ASP A 208 -36.12 3.25 13.86
C ASP A 208 -34.74 3.70 13.32
N ILE A 209 -34.11 2.90 12.46
CA ILE A 209 -32.78 3.20 11.89
C ILE A 209 -32.86 4.38 10.90
N LEU A 210 -34.02 4.60 10.28
CA LEU A 210 -34.25 5.69 9.34
C LEU A 210 -34.57 7.01 10.06
N GLU A 211 -35.04 6.98 11.31
CA GLU A 211 -35.31 8.19 12.10
C GLU A 211 -34.05 8.83 12.71
N ASP A 212 -33.05 8.03 13.07
CA ASP A 212 -31.80 8.53 13.66
C ASP A 212 -30.99 9.44 12.71
N VAL A 213 -31.07 9.22 11.40
CA VAL A 213 -30.31 10.01 10.41
C VAL A 213 -30.94 11.38 10.16
N PHE A 214 -32.26 11.52 10.27
CA PHE A 214 -32.94 12.82 10.12
C PHE A 214 -32.86 13.68 11.40
N GLN A 215 -32.55 13.10 12.56
CA GLN A 215 -32.51 13.79 13.85
C GLN A 215 -31.12 14.26 14.28
N LEU A 216 -30.04 13.65 13.77
CA LEU A 216 -28.66 14.10 14.02
C LEU A 216 -28.34 15.50 13.46
N GLY A 217 -29.23 16.08 12.65
CA GLY A 217 -29.08 17.43 12.10
C GLY A 217 -29.88 18.54 12.80
N SER A 218 -30.68 18.25 13.83
CA SER A 218 -31.60 19.24 14.44
C SER A 218 -31.41 19.48 15.94
N SER A 219 -30.35 18.96 16.56
CA SER A 219 -30.02 19.29 17.95
C SER A 219 -29.14 20.54 17.99
N ASP A 220 -29.75 21.71 17.82
CA ASP A 220 -29.12 22.94 18.25
C ASP A 220 -29.10 22.99 19.78
N GLU A 221 -27.95 23.39 20.28
CA GLU A 221 -27.49 23.49 21.65
C GLU A 221 -28.33 24.53 22.44
N PHE A 222 -29.52 24.14 22.89
CA PHE A 222 -30.33 24.92 23.82
C PHE A 222 -30.56 24.16 25.13
N GLU A 223 -30.26 24.85 26.22
CA GLU A 223 -30.11 24.36 27.59
C GLU A 223 -31.44 24.05 28.32
N GLU A 224 -32.50 23.78 27.56
CA GLU A 224 -33.80 23.37 28.10
C GLU A 224 -34.21 22.06 27.46
N LYS A 225 -33.87 20.95 28.14
CA LYS A 225 -34.34 19.61 27.77
C LYS A 225 -35.82 19.51 28.08
N VAL A 226 -36.67 20.03 27.20
CA VAL A 226 -38.05 19.59 27.08
C VAL A 226 -37.99 18.11 26.68
N GLY A 227 -38.15 17.22 27.67
CA GLY A 227 -38.18 15.78 27.43
C GLY A 227 -39.18 15.48 26.32
N ARG A 228 -38.74 14.75 25.29
CA ARG A 228 -39.53 14.56 24.08
C ARG A 228 -40.74 13.72 24.43
N ALA A 229 -41.94 14.11 23.99
CA ALA A 229 -43.14 13.28 24.19
C ALA A 229 -42.88 11.86 23.68
N CYS A 230 -43.05 10.88 24.56
CA CYS A 230 -42.76 9.49 24.26
C CYS A 230 -43.70 9.01 23.16
N HIS A 231 -43.12 8.65 22.01
CA HIS A 231 -43.86 8.26 20.82
C HIS A 231 -44.63 6.95 20.99
N TYR A 232 -44.25 6.11 21.96
CA TYR A 232 -44.95 4.85 22.25
C TYR A 232 -46.32 5.08 22.89
N CYS A 233 -46.51 6.21 23.58
CA CYS A 233 -47.75 6.56 24.27
C CYS A 233 -48.27 7.94 23.91
N SER A 234 -47.76 8.55 22.83
CA SER A 234 -48.16 9.90 22.38
C SER A 234 -48.15 10.94 23.51
N GLY A 235 -47.19 10.86 24.43
CA GLY A 235 -47.09 11.79 25.56
C GLY A 235 -47.96 11.45 26.78
N VAL A 236 -48.75 10.37 26.74
CA VAL A 236 -49.70 10.00 27.82
C VAL A 236 -49.02 9.24 28.97
N GLY A 237 -47.84 8.69 28.74
CA GLY A 237 -47.09 7.86 29.71
C GLY A 237 -47.38 6.37 29.55
N CYS A 238 -46.33 5.57 29.35
CA CYS A 238 -46.41 4.11 29.33
C CYS A 238 -45.17 3.50 30.01
N SER A 239 -45.21 2.18 30.26
CA SER A 239 -44.11 1.45 30.89
C SER A 239 -42.77 1.61 30.17
N GLU A 240 -42.78 1.84 28.85
CA GLU A 240 -41.59 2.03 28.03
C GLU A 240 -40.87 3.37 28.28
N CYS A 241 -41.58 4.36 28.83
CA CYS A 241 -41.00 5.64 29.25
C CYS A 241 -41.16 5.87 30.75
N GLY A 242 -41.21 4.80 31.57
CA GLY A 242 -41.36 4.96 33.03
C GLY A 242 -42.61 5.73 33.45
N SER A 243 -43.68 5.70 32.64
CA SER A 243 -44.95 6.41 32.85
C SER A 243 -44.89 7.94 32.82
N THR A 244 -43.76 8.55 32.45
CA THR A 244 -43.61 10.02 32.44
C THR A 244 -44.21 10.67 31.20
N GLY A 245 -44.46 9.89 30.14
CA GLY A 245 -44.91 10.42 28.86
C GLY A 245 -43.83 11.16 28.10
N SER A 246 -42.60 11.19 28.61
CA SER A 246 -41.45 11.85 27.97
C SER A 246 -40.17 11.04 28.13
N MET A 247 -39.25 11.15 27.16
CA MET A 247 -37.90 10.59 27.21
C MET A 247 -36.84 11.68 27.31
#